data_AF-A0A7M5XMK9-F1
#
_entry.id   AF-A0A7M5XMK9-F1
#
_cell.length_a   1.000
_cell.length_b   1.000
_cell.length_c   1.000
_cell.angle_alpha   90.00
_cell.angle_beta   90.00
_cell.angle_gamma   90.00
#
_symmetry.space_group_name_H-M   'P 1'
#
loop_
_entity.id
_entity.type
_entity.pdbx_description
1 polymer ?
#
loop_
_entity_poly.entity_id
_entity_poly.type
_entity_poly.pdbx_seq_one_letter_code
_entity_poly.pdbx_strand_id
1 'polypeptide(L)'
;MVDSGIKITNDCIEAFKGFHKAPQKHRFCVFGFNEKFDKVVLVHSAPLDATFEDLVTILAQHKACYVFYDCQYENKEGHKRNKALYAIWSGAEASRKEKMLIASTTKEVERKCNGFAKKASFHEWSDLTEQNFIDAVCN
;
A
#
# COMPACT_ATOMS: atom_id res chain seq x y z
N MET A 1 7.08 5.76 -21.98
CA MET A 1 6.77 4.91 -20.81
C MET A 1 5.82 3.83 -21.30
N VAL A 2 6.07 2.57 -20.97
CA VAL A 2 5.22 1.46 -21.39
C VAL A 2 4.00 1.45 -20.47
N ASP A 3 2.85 1.83 -21.00
CA ASP A 3 1.57 1.65 -20.33
C ASP A 3 1.25 0.16 -20.37
N SER A 4 1.14 -0.47 -19.20
CA SER A 4 0.94 -1.92 -19.10
C SER A 4 -0.44 -2.36 -19.62
N GLY A 5 -1.36 -1.43 -19.92
CA GLY A 5 -2.74 -1.71 -20.26
C GLY A 5 -3.58 -2.24 -19.09
N ILE A 6 -2.98 -2.38 -17.90
CA ILE A 6 -3.64 -2.87 -16.70
C ILE A 6 -4.51 -1.77 -16.12
N LYS A 7 -5.79 -2.06 -15.94
CA LYS A 7 -6.75 -1.07 -15.44
C LYS A 7 -6.87 -1.14 -13.92
N ILE A 8 -6.86 0.02 -13.26
CA ILE A 8 -7.20 0.12 -11.85
C ILE A 8 -8.72 0.17 -11.72
N THR A 9 -9.28 -0.74 -10.91
CA THR A 9 -10.73 -0.79 -10.67
C THR A 9 -11.23 0.41 -9.88
N ASN A 10 -12.52 0.73 -10.03
CA ASN A 10 -13.14 1.82 -9.28
C ASN A 10 -13.16 1.54 -7.78
N ASP A 11 -13.30 0.28 -7.37
CA ASP A 11 -13.25 -0.14 -5.96
C ASP A 11 -11.96 0.27 -5.27
N CYS A 12 -10.80 0.16 -5.94
CA CYS A 12 -9.53 0.67 -5.41
C CYS A 12 -9.57 2.18 -5.15
N ILE A 13 -10.13 2.93 -6.11
CA ILE A 13 -10.20 4.39 -6.03
C ILE A 13 -11.15 4.81 -4.91
N GLU A 14 -12.28 4.13 -4.75
CA GLU A 14 -13.25 4.39 -3.69
C GLU A 14 -12.71 4.02 -2.31
N ALA A 15 -12.05 2.87 -2.18
CA ALA A 15 -11.38 2.46 -0.94
C ALA A 15 -10.29 3.47 -0.54
N PHE A 16 -9.43 3.89 -1.48
CA PHE A 16 -8.43 4.90 -1.20
C PHE A 16 -9.05 6.25 -0.80
N LYS A 17 -10.13 6.69 -1.48
CA LYS A 17 -10.84 7.92 -1.11
C LYS A 17 -11.43 7.82 0.30
N GLY A 18 -11.97 6.65 0.68
CA GLY A 18 -12.47 6.38 2.03
C GLY A 18 -11.36 6.49 3.07
N PHE A 19 -10.25 5.79 2.82
CA PHE A 19 -9.04 5.86 3.63
C PHE A 19 -8.50 7.29 3.78
N HIS A 20 -8.39 8.04 2.68
CA HIS A 20 -7.85 9.40 2.69
C HIS A 20 -8.76 10.43 3.37
N LYS A 21 -10.09 10.31 3.21
CA LYS A 21 -11.06 11.25 3.79
C LYS A 21 -11.35 10.99 5.26
N ALA A 22 -11.24 9.74 5.70
CA ALA A 22 -11.51 9.33 7.06
C ALA A 22 -10.35 8.46 7.58
N PRO A 23 -9.14 9.04 7.73
CA PRO A 23 -7.98 8.28 8.22
C PRO A 23 -8.23 7.70 9.62
N GLN A 24 -9.10 8.33 10.43
CA GLN A 24 -9.54 7.78 11.71
C GLN A 24 -10.52 6.59 11.62
N LYS A 25 -10.82 6.07 10.43
CA LYS A 25 -11.71 4.91 10.25
C LYS A 25 -11.05 3.71 9.61
N HIS A 26 -9.90 3.90 8.96
CA HIS A 26 -9.23 2.86 8.19
C HIS A 26 -7.76 2.82 8.54
N ARG A 27 -7.23 1.66 8.95
CA ARG A 27 -5.79 1.50 9.22
C ARG A 27 -5.00 1.37 7.94
N PHE A 28 -5.48 0.53 7.02
CA PHE A 28 -4.81 0.28 5.75
C PHE A 28 -5.76 -0.22 4.66
N CYS A 29 -5.34 -0.07 3.41
CA CYS A 29 -5.95 -0.70 2.26
C CYS A 29 -4.87 -1.38 1.41
N VAL A 30 -5.14 -2.59 0.92
CA VAL A 30 -4.25 -3.39 0.08
C VAL A 30 -4.86 -3.55 -1.29
N PHE A 31 -4.12 -3.22 -2.35
CA PHE A 31 -4.50 -3.46 -3.74
C PHE A 31 -3.55 -4.47 -4.37
N GLY A 32 -4.08 -5.40 -5.15
CA GLY A 32 -3.30 -6.45 -5.80
C GLY A 32 -3.74 -6.65 -7.23
N PHE A 33 -3.10 -7.57 -7.93
CA PHE A 33 -3.55 -7.99 -9.25
C PHE A 33 -4.62 -9.08 -9.13
N ASN A 34 -5.55 -9.10 -10.07
CA ASN A 34 -6.42 -10.26 -10.23
C ASN A 34 -5.65 -11.44 -10.86
N GLU A 35 -6.26 -12.64 -10.86
CA GLU A 35 -5.65 -13.87 -11.38
C GLU A 35 -5.17 -13.77 -12.85
N LYS A 36 -5.84 -12.92 -13.65
CA LYS A 36 -5.51 -12.71 -15.07
C LYS A 36 -4.40 -11.67 -15.29
N PHE A 37 -4.01 -10.94 -14.25
CA PHE A 37 -3.04 -9.84 -14.32
C PHE A 37 -3.41 -8.74 -15.33
N ASP A 38 -4.71 -8.50 -15.55
CA ASP A 38 -5.22 -7.44 -16.43
C ASP A 38 -5.80 -6.24 -15.65
N LYS A 39 -6.02 -6.40 -14.34
CA LYS A 39 -6.57 -5.35 -13.48
C LYS A 39 -5.90 -5.31 -12.10
N VAL A 40 -5.82 -4.10 -11.54
CA VAL A 40 -5.55 -3.87 -10.11
C VAL A 40 -6.89 -3.80 -9.37
N VAL A 41 -7.05 -4.65 -8.36
CA VAL A 41 -8.27 -4.85 -7.58
C VAL A 41 -8.02 -4.58 -6.10
N LEU A 42 -9.09 -4.20 -5.38
CA LEU A 42 -9.07 -4.10 -3.93
C LEU A 42 -8.95 -5.52 -3.35
N VAL A 43 -7.87 -5.78 -2.62
CA VAL A 43 -7.66 -7.04 -1.91
C VAL A 43 -8.29 -6.97 -0.53
N HIS A 44 -7.99 -5.89 0.21
CA HIS A 44 -8.47 -5.74 1.56
C HIS A 44 -8.56 -4.25 1.94
N SER A 45 -9.53 -3.93 2.80
CA SER A 45 -9.64 -2.63 3.44
C SER A 45 -9.92 -2.84 4.92
N ALA A 46 -8.95 -2.50 5.75
CA ALA A 46 -8.99 -2.76 7.17
C ALA A 46 -9.50 -1.54 7.96
N PRO A 47 -10.28 -1.75 9.04
CA PRO A 47 -10.71 -0.68 9.94
C PRO A 47 -9.53 -0.16 10.79
N LEU A 48 -9.74 0.92 11.56
CA LEU A 48 -8.68 1.57 12.34
C LEU A 48 -8.04 0.65 13.41
N ASP A 49 -8.80 -0.27 13.97
CA ASP A 49 -8.40 -1.21 15.02
C ASP A 49 -7.61 -2.41 14.50
N ALA A 50 -7.46 -2.56 13.19
CA ALA A 50 -6.60 -3.58 12.61
C ALA A 50 -5.13 -3.33 12.96
N THR A 51 -4.39 -4.42 13.12
CA THR A 51 -2.99 -4.41 13.54
C THR A 51 -2.06 -4.48 12.33
N PHE A 52 -0.78 -4.18 12.56
CA PHE A 52 0.24 -4.40 11.54
C PHE A 52 0.43 -5.89 11.21
N GLU A 53 0.20 -6.80 12.17
CA GLU A 53 0.27 -8.25 11.94
C GLU A 53 -0.83 -8.74 10.98
N ASP A 54 -2.03 -8.14 11.04
CA ASP A 54 -3.11 -8.40 10.09
C ASP A 54 -2.67 -8.04 8.66
N LEU A 55 -2.01 -6.88 8.51
CA LEU A 55 -1.43 -6.48 7.23
C LEU A 55 -0.40 -7.51 6.75
N VAL A 56 0.57 -7.90 7.60
CA VAL A 56 1.61 -8.88 7.22
C VAL A 56 0.99 -10.21 6.79
N THR A 57 -0.06 -10.66 7.47
CA THR A 57 -0.80 -11.89 7.11
C THR A 57 -1.45 -11.80 5.73
N ILE A 58 -1.98 -10.63 5.36
CA ILE A 58 -2.50 -10.38 4.00
C ILE A 58 -1.35 -10.35 2.99
N LEU A 59 -0.22 -9.70 3.31
CA LEU A 59 0.95 -9.63 2.43
C LEU A 59 1.59 -11.01 2.20
N ALA A 60 1.52 -11.93 3.17
CA ALA A 60 1.95 -13.32 3.02
C ALA A 60 1.18 -14.07 1.92
N GLN A 61 -0.09 -13.71 1.69
CA GLN A 61 -0.92 -14.29 0.64
C GLN A 61 -0.70 -13.63 -0.73
N HIS A 62 -0.11 -12.42 -0.75
CA HIS A 62 0.09 -11.62 -1.96
C HIS A 62 1.56 -11.21 -2.12
N LYS A 63 2.28 -11.97 -2.95
CA LYS A 63 3.73 -11.82 -3.16
C LYS A 63 4.13 -10.44 -3.73
N ALA A 64 3.21 -9.75 -4.40
CA ALA A 64 3.43 -8.41 -4.91
C ALA A 64 2.13 -7.60 -4.88
N CYS A 65 2.10 -6.49 -4.14
CA CYS A 65 0.92 -5.65 -3.99
C CYS A 65 1.25 -4.22 -3.56
N TYR A 66 0.22 -3.40 -3.53
CA TYR A 66 0.23 -2.01 -3.11
C TYR A 66 -0.48 -1.88 -1.78
N VAL A 67 0.07 -1.06 -0.89
CA VAL A 67 -0.50 -0.82 0.43
C VAL A 67 -0.58 0.68 0.66
N PHE A 68 -1.73 1.13 1.13
CA PHE A 68 -1.89 2.45 1.73
C PHE A 68 -2.04 2.25 3.23
N TYR A 69 -1.15 2.83 4.01
CA TYR A 69 -1.09 2.62 5.47
C TYR A 69 -1.11 3.96 6.20
N ASP A 70 -1.92 4.10 7.26
CA ASP A 70 -1.91 5.29 8.11
C ASP A 70 -0.82 5.17 9.18
N CYS A 71 0.35 5.74 8.91
CA CYS A 71 1.46 5.76 9.86
C CYS A 71 1.15 6.78 10.97
N GLN A 72 0.78 6.29 12.15
CA GLN A 72 0.54 7.11 13.34
C GLN A 72 1.80 7.14 14.20
N TYR A 73 2.31 8.33 14.51
CA TYR A 73 3.56 8.50 15.25
C TYR A 73 3.52 9.79 16.08
N GLU A 74 4.36 9.85 17.12
CA GLU A 74 4.57 11.06 17.89
C GLU A 74 5.82 11.78 17.38
N ASN A 75 5.71 13.09 17.14
CA ASN A 75 6.88 13.88 16.78
C ASN A 75 7.76 14.15 18.01
N LYS A 76 8.94 14.74 17.81
CA LYS A 76 9.89 15.06 18.90
C LYS A 76 9.32 15.99 19.98
N GLU A 77 8.21 16.65 19.72
CA GLU A 77 7.52 17.56 20.65
C GLU A 77 6.36 16.87 21.39
N GLY A 78 6.15 15.56 21.18
CA GLY A 78 5.05 14.80 21.79
C GLY A 78 3.70 14.98 21.09
N HIS A 79 3.66 15.65 19.93
CA HIS A 79 2.42 15.80 19.16
C HIS A 79 2.16 14.55 18.32
N LYS A 80 0.99 13.94 18.52
CA LYS A 80 0.48 12.86 17.66
C LYS A 80 0.25 13.37 16.25
N ARG A 81 0.83 12.68 15.29
CA ARG A 81 0.72 12.92 13.86
C ARG A 81 0.37 11.63 13.16
N ASN A 82 -0.27 11.77 12.01
CA ASN A 82 -0.53 10.66 11.13
C ASN A 82 -0.24 11.06 9.69
N LYS A 83 0.35 10.14 8.94
CA LYS A 83 0.67 10.32 7.51
C LYS A 83 0.37 9.04 6.77
N ALA A 84 -0.32 9.18 5.64
CA ALA A 84 -0.54 8.07 4.73
C ALA A 84 0.76 7.70 3.99
N LEU A 85 1.20 6.46 4.11
CA LEU A 85 2.27 5.87 3.33
C LEU A 85 1.68 5.10 2.14
N TYR A 86 2.26 5.29 0.96
CA TYR A 86 2.07 4.40 -0.19
C TYR A 86 3.24 3.40 -0.25
N ALA A 87 3.03 2.22 0.32
CA ALA A 87 4.00 1.15 0.34
C ALA A 87 3.80 0.19 -0.84
N ILE A 88 4.90 -0.18 -1.49
CA ILE A 88 4.94 -1.18 -2.54
C ILE A 88 5.59 -2.42 -1.95
N TRP A 89 4.83 -3.50 -1.82
CA TRP A 89 5.36 -4.79 -1.43
C TRP A 89 5.69 -5.60 -2.68
N SER A 90 6.92 -6.08 -2.77
CA SER A 90 7.36 -6.99 -3.82
C SER A 90 8.38 -7.95 -3.22
N GLY A 91 7.88 -9.01 -2.59
CA GLY A 91 8.70 -9.99 -1.90
C GLY A 91 9.72 -10.66 -2.83
N ALA A 92 10.82 -11.16 -2.24
CA ALA A 92 11.86 -11.87 -2.96
C ALA A 92 11.29 -13.02 -3.84
N GLU A 93 10.29 -13.74 -3.32
CA GLU A 93 9.61 -14.86 -3.98
C GLU A 93 8.61 -14.48 -5.09
N ALA A 94 8.31 -13.20 -5.28
CA ALA A 94 7.43 -12.78 -6.36
C ALA A 94 8.02 -13.17 -7.72
N SER A 95 7.17 -13.66 -8.62
CA SER A 95 7.58 -14.03 -9.97
C SER A 95 8.11 -12.82 -10.74
N ARG A 96 8.95 -13.07 -11.76
CA ARG A 96 9.46 -12.01 -12.64
C ARG A 96 8.33 -11.16 -13.25
N LYS A 97 7.21 -11.82 -13.61
CA LYS A 97 6.03 -11.15 -14.18
C LYS A 97 5.44 -10.18 -13.15
N GLU A 98 5.18 -10.62 -11.92
CA GLU A 98 4.62 -9.78 -10.86
C GLU A 98 5.49 -8.55 -10.56
N LYS A 99 6.81 -8.75 -10.44
CA LYS A 99 7.76 -7.64 -10.23
C LYS A 99 7.70 -6.60 -11.36
N MET A 100 7.64 -7.09 -12.61
CA MET A 100 7.49 -6.22 -13.79
C MET A 100 6.15 -5.48 -13.80
N LEU A 101 5.06 -6.15 -13.41
CA LEU A 101 3.74 -5.54 -13.36
C LEU A 101 3.66 -4.47 -12.28
N ILE A 102 4.16 -4.72 -11.07
CA ILE A 102 4.24 -3.71 -10.01
C ILE A 102 5.00 -2.46 -10.49
N ALA A 103 6.16 -2.67 -11.11
CA ALA A 103 7.01 -1.58 -11.58
C ALA A 103 6.38 -0.76 -12.71
N SER A 104 5.57 -1.40 -13.57
CA SER A 104 4.89 -0.72 -14.70
C SER A 104 3.58 -0.04 -14.28
N THR A 105 2.83 -0.60 -13.32
CA THR A 105 1.52 -0.08 -12.89
C THR A 105 1.59 0.90 -11.72
N THR A 106 2.68 0.93 -10.95
CA THR A 106 2.78 1.79 -9.76
C THR A 106 2.54 3.27 -10.05
N LYS A 107 2.96 3.76 -11.23
CA LYS A 107 2.78 5.16 -11.62
C LYS A 107 1.32 5.51 -11.86
N GLU A 108 0.56 4.55 -12.38
CA GLU A 108 -0.86 4.78 -12.62
C GLU A 108 -1.65 4.74 -11.31
N VAL A 109 -1.29 3.82 -10.39
CA VAL A 109 -1.87 3.76 -9.04
C VAL A 109 -1.62 5.07 -8.29
N GLU A 110 -0.38 5.57 -8.32
CA GLU A 110 0.01 6.87 -7.75
C GLU A 110 -0.81 8.03 -8.33
N ARG A 111 -1.01 8.06 -9.65
CA ARG A 111 -1.80 9.11 -10.31
C ARG A 111 -3.29 9.06 -9.92
N LYS A 112 -3.86 7.87 -9.73
CA LYS A 112 -5.27 7.68 -9.38
C LYS A 112 -5.54 7.85 -7.88
N CYS A 113 -4.57 7.51 -7.04
CA CYS A 113 -4.64 7.53 -5.59
C CYS A 113 -3.71 8.62 -5.04
N ASN A 114 -3.99 9.88 -5.39
CA ASN A 114 -3.21 11.02 -4.92
C ASN A 114 -3.61 11.45 -3.52
N GLY A 115 -2.65 11.84 -2.66
CA GLY A 115 -2.90 12.30 -1.29
C GLY A 115 -2.17 11.52 -0.19
N PHE A 116 -1.27 10.61 -0.56
CA PHE A 116 -0.32 10.02 0.38
C PHE A 116 0.89 10.94 0.60
N ALA A 117 1.54 10.84 1.75
CA ALA A 117 2.67 11.70 2.14
C ALA A 117 4.01 11.24 1.54
N LYS A 118 4.23 9.92 1.47
CA LYS A 118 5.46 9.32 0.93
C LYS A 118 5.14 8.02 0.21
N LYS A 119 5.99 7.68 -0.76
CA LYS A 119 6.05 6.35 -1.40
C LYS A 119 7.32 5.62 -0.96
N ALA A 120 7.21 4.35 -0.61
CA ALA A 120 8.35 3.48 -0.28
C ALA A 120 8.15 2.07 -0.84
N SER A 121 9.24 1.34 -1.06
CA SER A 121 9.21 -0.04 -1.57
C SER A 121 9.90 -0.97 -0.58
N PHE A 122 9.32 -2.15 -0.40
CA PHE A 122 9.75 -3.18 0.54
C PHE A 122 9.89 -4.51 -0.20
N HIS A 123 10.95 -5.26 0.09
CA HIS A 123 11.33 -6.45 -0.68
C HIS A 123 11.60 -7.68 0.18
N GLU A 124 11.92 -7.47 1.46
CA GLU A 124 12.20 -8.53 2.42
C GLU A 124 11.19 -8.52 3.57
N TRP A 125 10.93 -9.69 4.15
CA TRP A 125 10.02 -9.82 5.29
C TRP A 125 10.51 -9.04 6.51
N SER A 126 11.84 -8.94 6.69
CA SER A 126 12.46 -8.11 7.73
C SER A 126 12.19 -6.62 7.55
N ASP A 127 11.90 -6.17 6.33
CA ASP A 127 11.57 -4.77 6.08
C ASP A 127 10.13 -4.44 6.48
N LEU A 128 9.25 -5.44 6.53
CA LEU A 128 7.85 -5.30 6.91
C LEU A 128 7.72 -5.21 8.43
N THR A 129 8.10 -4.06 8.97
CA THR A 129 7.82 -3.67 10.35
C THR A 129 7.10 -2.33 10.37
N GLU A 130 6.25 -2.13 11.36
CA GLU A 130 5.55 -0.86 11.53
C GLU A 130 6.53 0.30 11.72
N GLN A 131 7.66 0.07 12.41
CA GLN A 131 8.70 1.07 12.59
C GLN A 131 9.28 1.52 11.25
N ASN A 132 9.61 0.60 10.34
CA ASN A 132 10.15 0.96 9.03
C ASN A 132 9.13 1.76 8.20
N PHE A 133 7.83 1.48 8.34
CA PHE A 133 6.75 2.23 7.68
C PHE A 133 6.67 3.66 8.24
N ILE A 134 6.80 3.83 9.55
CA ILE A 134 6.85 5.13 10.21
C ILE A 134 8.11 5.90 9.79
N ASP A 135 9.27 5.25 9.79
CA ASP A 135 10.53 5.87 9.40
C ASP A 135 10.49 6.33 7.93
N ALA A 136 9.83 5.57 7.06
CA ALA A 136 9.66 5.94 5.65
C ALA A 136 8.89 7.28 5.47
N VAL A 137 7.92 7.60 6.34
CA VAL A 137 7.15 8.86 6.25
C VAL A 137 7.77 10.02 7.05
N CYS A 138 8.67 9.71 7.97
CA CYS A 138 9.36 10.68 8.83
C CYS A 138 10.65 11.22 8.19
N ASN A 139 11.31 10.44 7.33
CA ASN A 139 12.48 10.85 6.54
C ASN A 139 12.12 11.63 5.26
#